data_AF-A0A0N4UPR2-F1
#
_entry.id   AF-A0A0N4UPR2-F1
#
_cell.length_a   1.000
_cell.length_b   1.000
_cell.length_c   1.000
_cell.angle_alpha   90.00
_cell.angle_beta   90.00
_cell.angle_gamma   90.00
#
_symmetry.space_group_name_H-M   'P 1'
#
loop_
_entity.id
_entity.type
_entity.pdbx_description
1 polymer ?
#
loop_
_entity_poly.entity_id
_entity_poly.type
_entity_poly.pdbx_seq_one_letter_code
_entity_poly.pdbx_strand_id
1 'polypeptide(L)'
;MVMCAFRSTLYPFVPYGCYCGFGGYGIPMDPIDTCCQAHDECYGNVLSQCYNRTGFLYLWPYFWSCPKVSEGQITTKSGKFPKCGDNSDNPCGKALCECDQKIVECWTKISKEPPSLRLKCNQTKTTTPVPNAPAPVPNKPSRSDKECNDQSSKDSQKILDAMNKFRKELGEGKFLTKDSKFPIGKEIYKMRWNCTLQALAEQKVRECNFNLTGEDSQKIGEATHVEYKISNEPVHDALKEWTKRVREFYEGNVNLSTKQFFSALDDFAQVASGLTTDVGCATNNKCEIDYGDGEIEGIQ
;
A
#
# COMPACT_ATOMS: atom_id res chain seq x y z
N MET A 1 -3.08 10.44 -15.42
CA MET A 1 -2.07 11.31 -16.07
C MET A 1 -1.60 10.79 -17.43
N VAL A 2 -1.23 9.51 -17.58
CA VAL A 2 -0.73 8.91 -18.84
C VAL A 2 -1.60 9.23 -20.07
N MET A 3 -2.93 9.19 -19.90
CA MET A 3 -3.89 9.52 -20.96
C MET A 3 -3.70 10.92 -21.56
N CYS A 4 -3.19 11.90 -20.80
CA CYS A 4 -2.91 13.23 -21.34
C CYS A 4 -1.83 13.18 -22.42
N ALA A 5 -0.80 12.36 -22.22
CA ALA A 5 0.38 12.31 -23.07
C ALA A 5 0.30 11.28 -24.18
N PHE A 6 -0.23 10.08 -23.88
CA PHE A 6 -0.08 8.91 -24.75
C PHE A 6 -1.40 8.36 -25.32
N ARG A 7 -2.57 8.93 -24.98
CA ARG A 7 -3.89 8.32 -25.27
C ARG A 7 -4.00 6.86 -24.81
N SER A 8 -3.24 6.50 -23.79
CA SER A 8 -3.17 5.15 -23.25
C SER A 8 -3.35 5.19 -21.75
N THR A 9 -3.83 4.06 -21.22
CA THR A 9 -3.81 3.79 -19.78
C THR A 9 -2.38 3.45 -19.33
N LEU A 10 -2.21 3.18 -18.03
CA LEU A 10 -0.95 2.69 -17.45
C LEU A 10 -0.57 1.28 -17.92
N TYR A 11 -1.48 0.54 -18.54
CA TYR A 11 -1.30 -0.88 -18.88
C TYR A 11 -0.01 -1.21 -19.67
N PRO A 12 0.43 -0.42 -20.67
CA PRO A 12 1.69 -0.69 -21.37
C PRO A 12 2.94 -0.47 -20.51
N PHE A 13 2.82 0.33 -19.45
CA PHE A 13 3.94 0.75 -18.62
C PHE A 13 4.06 -0.07 -17.32
N VAL A 14 3.03 -0.82 -16.90
CA VAL A 14 3.02 -1.47 -15.58
C VAL A 14 2.41 -2.89 -15.58
N PRO A 15 3.13 -3.91 -15.04
CA PRO A 15 4.58 -3.95 -14.88
C PRO A 15 5.35 -3.84 -16.21
N TYR A 16 6.52 -3.23 -16.13
CA TYR A 16 7.50 -3.08 -17.21
C TYR A 16 8.91 -3.04 -16.61
N GLY A 17 9.87 -3.71 -17.23
CA GLY A 17 11.26 -3.70 -16.79
C GLY A 17 11.43 -4.25 -15.37
N CYS A 18 12.44 -3.73 -14.67
CA CYS A 18 12.75 -4.08 -13.30
C CYS A 18 12.08 -3.15 -12.27
N TYR A 19 11.85 -1.88 -12.62
CA TYR A 19 11.32 -0.86 -11.73
C TYR A 19 9.83 -0.56 -11.94
N CYS A 20 9.33 -0.43 -13.16
CA CYS A 20 7.92 -0.04 -13.35
C CYS A 20 6.93 -1.06 -12.76
N GLY A 21 6.26 -0.70 -11.67
CA GLY A 21 5.39 -1.56 -10.86
C GLY A 21 5.91 -1.65 -9.42
N PHE A 22 5.35 -2.55 -8.62
CA PHE A 22 5.73 -2.64 -7.20
C PHE A 22 7.21 -3.02 -7.01
N GLY A 23 7.93 -2.32 -6.11
CA GLY A 23 9.25 -2.61 -5.51
C GLY A 23 10.44 -2.90 -6.45
N GLY A 24 10.76 -1.97 -7.34
CA GLY A 24 11.87 -2.07 -8.28
C GLY A 24 13.23 -2.48 -7.71
N TYR A 25 14.08 -3.11 -8.53
CA TYR A 25 15.42 -3.56 -8.13
C TYR A 25 16.37 -3.72 -9.32
N GLY A 26 17.67 -3.82 -9.06
CA GLY A 26 18.67 -4.14 -10.08
C GLY A 26 19.06 -2.93 -10.91
N ILE A 27 19.30 -3.13 -12.21
CA ILE A 27 19.63 -2.08 -13.17
C ILE A 27 18.41 -1.88 -14.07
N PRO A 28 17.96 -0.63 -14.30
CA PRO A 28 16.90 -0.36 -15.25
C PRO A 28 17.17 -0.98 -16.62
N MET A 29 16.17 -1.64 -17.17
CA MET A 29 16.27 -2.38 -18.44
C MET A 29 16.48 -1.46 -19.65
N ASP A 30 15.92 -0.26 -19.59
CA ASP A 30 15.95 0.75 -20.64
C ASP A 30 15.59 2.14 -20.05
N PRO A 31 15.56 3.21 -20.86
CA PRO A 31 15.18 4.53 -20.37
C PRO A 31 13.76 4.63 -19.79
N ILE A 32 12.79 3.82 -20.25
CA ILE A 32 11.42 3.82 -19.69
C ILE A 32 11.48 3.32 -18.25
N ASP A 33 12.24 2.27 -18.03
CA ASP A 33 12.47 1.69 -16.71
C ASP A 33 13.30 2.63 -15.81
N THR A 34 14.24 3.41 -16.37
CA THR A 34 14.96 4.46 -15.62
C THR A 34 14.00 5.52 -15.09
N CYS A 35 12.97 5.91 -15.86
CA CYS A 35 11.94 6.82 -15.36
C CYS A 35 11.18 6.24 -14.16
N CYS A 36 10.96 4.92 -14.14
CA CYS A 36 10.28 4.24 -13.05
C CYS A 36 11.14 4.13 -11.80
N GLN A 37 12.46 3.92 -11.95
CA GLN A 37 13.38 4.02 -10.83
C GLN A 37 13.31 5.40 -10.15
N ALA A 38 13.39 6.47 -10.95
CA ALA A 38 13.31 7.84 -10.42
C ALA A 38 11.93 8.14 -9.78
N HIS A 39 10.87 7.51 -10.28
CA HIS A 39 9.53 7.60 -9.70
C HIS A 39 9.44 6.88 -8.35
N ASP A 40 9.97 5.66 -8.25
CA ASP A 40 10.05 4.90 -6.99
C ASP A 40 10.84 5.70 -5.93
N GLU A 41 11.95 6.33 -6.32
CA GLU A 41 12.72 7.22 -5.43
C GLU A 41 11.93 8.46 -5.01
N CYS A 42 11.21 9.09 -5.95
CA CYS A 42 10.35 10.25 -5.66
C CYS A 42 9.27 9.87 -4.65
N TYR A 43 8.59 8.77 -4.88
CA TYR A 43 7.60 8.23 -3.96
C TYR A 43 8.25 7.91 -2.62
N GLY A 44 9.34 7.14 -2.57
CA GLY A 44 10.07 6.83 -1.34
C GLY A 44 10.38 8.06 -0.48
N ASN A 45 10.78 9.16 -1.12
CA ASN A 45 11.01 10.44 -0.44
C ASN A 45 9.73 11.05 0.12
N VAL A 46 8.66 11.14 -0.67
CA VAL A 46 7.36 11.64 -0.20
C VAL A 46 6.83 10.76 0.93
N LEU A 47 6.87 9.44 0.76
CA LEU A 47 6.50 8.45 1.76
C LEU A 47 7.25 8.66 3.08
N SER A 48 8.55 8.95 3.03
CA SER A 48 9.35 9.18 4.24
C SER A 48 8.92 10.41 5.05
N GLN A 49 8.28 11.39 4.41
CA GLN A 49 7.85 12.67 4.99
C GLN A 49 6.35 12.67 5.34
N CYS A 50 5.54 11.91 4.59
CA CYS A 50 4.09 11.93 4.61
C CYS A 50 3.46 10.70 5.28
N TYR A 51 4.25 9.93 6.03
CA TYR A 51 3.95 8.56 6.48
C TYR A 51 2.69 8.42 7.37
N ASN A 52 1.94 9.49 7.66
CA ASN A 52 0.79 9.46 8.57
C ASN A 52 -0.39 8.57 8.12
N ARG A 53 -0.24 7.79 7.04
CA ARG A 53 -0.97 6.55 6.78
C ARG A 53 -0.10 5.67 5.88
N THR A 54 0.24 4.49 6.40
CA THR A 54 0.27 3.16 5.76
C THR A 54 0.53 3.10 4.25
N GLY A 55 1.33 2.12 3.78
CA GLY A 55 1.95 2.00 2.43
C GLY A 55 1.07 2.12 1.15
N PHE A 56 -0.17 2.57 1.29
CA PHE A 56 -1.16 3.00 0.31
C PHE A 56 -0.96 4.36 -0.31
N LEU A 57 0.04 5.10 0.13
CA LEU A 57 0.31 6.44 -0.38
C LEU A 57 0.49 6.45 -1.91
N TYR A 58 0.79 5.31 -2.56
CA TYR A 58 0.70 5.19 -4.02
C TYR A 58 -0.68 5.53 -4.61
N LEU A 59 -1.68 5.68 -3.75
CA LEU A 59 -3.07 5.79 -4.10
C LEU A 59 -3.69 7.05 -3.51
N TRP A 60 -2.97 7.90 -2.76
CA TRP A 60 -3.54 9.10 -2.12
C TRP A 60 -4.24 10.04 -3.13
N PRO A 61 -5.43 10.59 -2.82
CA PRO A 61 -6.16 11.31 -3.85
C PRO A 61 -5.51 12.66 -4.00
N TYR A 62 -5.21 13.00 -5.24
CA TYR A 62 -4.76 14.33 -5.59
C TYR A 62 -5.50 14.78 -6.84
N PHE A 63 -5.77 16.08 -6.91
CA PHE A 63 -6.39 16.67 -8.07
C PHE A 63 -5.34 16.89 -9.16
N TRP A 64 -5.71 16.59 -10.39
CA TRP A 64 -4.90 16.86 -11.58
C TRP A 64 -5.79 17.02 -12.80
N SER A 65 -5.25 17.61 -13.86
CA SER A 65 -5.96 17.83 -15.10
C SER A 65 -5.07 17.62 -16.32
N CYS A 66 -5.66 17.28 -17.46
CA CYS A 66 -5.03 17.44 -18.76
C CYS A 66 -5.29 18.87 -19.25
N PRO A 67 -4.26 19.67 -19.58
CA PRO A 67 -4.48 20.99 -20.15
C PRO A 67 -5.27 20.89 -21.46
N LYS A 68 -6.40 21.60 -21.54
CA LYS A 68 -7.23 21.63 -22.76
C LYS A 68 -6.39 22.06 -23.96
N VAL A 69 -6.50 21.32 -25.07
CA VAL A 69 -6.32 21.89 -26.40
C VAL A 69 -7.60 22.65 -26.74
N SER A 70 -7.47 23.70 -27.54
CA SER A 70 -8.54 24.62 -27.94
C SER A 70 -9.88 23.93 -28.20
N GLU A 71 -10.91 24.52 -27.57
CA GLU A 71 -12.37 24.35 -27.66
C GLU A 71 -12.98 22.94 -27.84
N GLY A 72 -13.58 22.48 -26.74
CA GLY A 72 -14.87 21.77 -26.78
C GLY A 72 -14.86 20.26 -26.93
N GLN A 73 -13.74 19.65 -27.32
CA GLN A 73 -13.69 18.19 -27.50
C GLN A 73 -12.73 17.57 -26.48
N ILE A 74 -13.23 16.68 -25.62
CA ILE A 74 -12.42 15.71 -24.86
C ILE A 74 -11.85 14.72 -25.88
N THR A 75 -11.04 15.21 -26.80
CA THR A 75 -10.11 14.33 -27.47
C THR A 75 -8.99 14.17 -26.48
N THR A 76 -8.65 12.93 -26.15
CA THR A 76 -7.46 12.56 -25.38
C THR A 76 -6.15 13.01 -26.07
N LYS A 77 -6.20 13.98 -27.01
CA LYS A 77 -5.05 14.64 -27.61
C LYS A 77 -4.67 15.85 -26.76
N SER A 78 -3.47 15.86 -26.24
CA SER A 78 -2.63 17.04 -26.29
C SER A 78 -1.24 16.56 -25.99
N GLY A 79 -0.22 16.84 -26.81
CA GLY A 79 1.17 16.68 -26.35
C GLY A 79 1.52 17.66 -25.22
N LYS A 80 0.62 17.84 -24.23
CA LYS A 80 0.73 18.71 -23.06
C LYS A 80 0.78 17.81 -21.83
N PHE A 81 1.63 18.22 -20.91
CA PHE A 81 1.88 17.50 -19.68
C PHE A 81 0.67 17.56 -18.75
N PRO A 82 0.36 16.46 -18.03
CA PRO A 82 -0.60 16.52 -16.94
C PRO A 82 -0.15 17.61 -15.96
N LYS A 83 -1.12 18.32 -15.38
CA LYS A 83 -0.84 19.34 -14.36
C LYS A 83 -1.50 18.97 -13.07
N CYS A 84 -0.74 19.02 -11.99
CA CYS A 84 -1.29 18.96 -10.65
C CYS A 84 -2.26 20.12 -10.41
N GLY A 85 -3.42 19.79 -9.86
CA GLY A 85 -4.40 20.74 -9.38
C GLY A 85 -3.97 21.36 -8.05
N ASP A 86 -4.78 22.28 -7.56
CA ASP A 86 -4.58 22.79 -6.21
C ASP A 86 -4.89 21.69 -5.19
N ASN A 87 -3.92 21.45 -4.31
CA ASN A 87 -3.93 20.45 -3.27
C ASN A 87 -3.40 21.09 -1.97
N SER A 88 -3.68 22.38 -1.75
CA SER A 88 -3.18 23.16 -0.61
C SER A 88 -3.44 22.48 0.75
N ASP A 89 -4.60 21.86 0.89
CA ASP A 89 -5.05 21.22 2.12
C ASP A 89 -4.41 19.84 2.33
N ASN A 90 -3.65 19.35 1.35
CA ASN A 90 -3.05 18.04 1.33
C ASN A 90 -1.67 18.07 0.63
N PRO A 91 -0.62 18.56 1.33
CA PRO A 91 0.72 18.68 0.77
C PRO A 91 1.29 17.33 0.30
N CYS A 92 0.90 16.23 0.95
CA CYS A 92 1.33 14.88 0.58
C CYS A 92 0.71 14.42 -0.74
N GLY A 93 -0.59 14.63 -0.93
CA GLY A 93 -1.26 14.41 -2.21
C GLY A 93 -0.64 15.26 -3.33
N LYS A 94 -0.30 16.52 -3.04
CA LYS A 94 0.41 17.37 -3.99
C LYS A 94 1.76 16.79 -4.40
N ALA A 95 2.56 16.35 -3.43
CA ALA A 95 3.88 15.81 -3.71
C ALA A 95 3.82 14.49 -4.51
N LEU A 96 2.85 13.61 -4.21
CA LEU A 96 2.59 12.39 -4.99
C LEU A 96 2.15 12.72 -6.42
N CYS A 97 1.27 13.72 -6.57
CA CYS A 97 0.87 14.22 -7.88
C CYS A 97 2.07 14.66 -8.71
N GLU A 98 3.00 15.41 -8.10
CA GLU A 98 4.18 15.91 -8.77
C GLU A 98 5.12 14.77 -9.20
N CYS A 99 5.23 13.71 -8.40
CA CYS A 99 5.94 12.50 -8.79
C CYS A 99 5.28 11.83 -10.02
N ASP A 100 3.95 11.69 -10.04
CA ASP A 100 3.20 11.11 -11.17
C ASP A 100 3.23 11.96 -12.44
N GLN A 101 3.27 13.29 -12.28
CA GLN A 101 3.47 14.20 -13.38
C GLN A 101 4.87 14.00 -13.99
N LYS A 102 5.91 13.94 -13.15
CA LYS A 102 7.30 13.78 -13.57
C LYS A 102 7.56 12.48 -14.32
N ILE A 103 6.97 11.35 -13.92
CA ILE A 103 7.17 10.09 -14.65
C ILE A 103 6.55 10.14 -16.05
N VAL A 104 5.37 10.75 -16.19
CA VAL A 104 4.75 10.95 -17.52
C VAL A 104 5.60 11.88 -18.38
N GLU A 105 6.09 12.99 -17.81
CA GLU A 105 7.04 13.87 -18.49
C GLU A 105 8.31 13.13 -18.92
N CYS A 106 8.84 12.25 -18.06
CA CYS A 106 10.01 11.45 -18.37
C CYS A 106 9.77 10.51 -19.56
N TRP A 107 8.67 9.75 -19.55
CA TRP A 107 8.33 8.84 -20.64
C TRP A 107 8.15 9.55 -21.99
N THR A 108 7.57 10.75 -22.02
CA THR A 108 7.40 11.49 -23.28
C THR A 108 8.70 11.97 -23.91
N LYS A 109 9.77 12.13 -23.12
CA LYS A 109 11.10 12.47 -23.64
C LYS A 109 11.73 11.28 -24.38
N ILE A 110 11.25 10.07 -24.12
CA ILE A 110 11.76 8.82 -24.71
C ILE A 110 10.96 8.47 -25.97
N SER A 111 9.63 8.51 -25.89
CA SER A 111 8.75 8.11 -27.00
C SER A 111 7.48 8.95 -27.04
N LYS A 112 6.93 9.09 -28.25
CA LYS A 112 5.59 9.68 -28.47
C LYS A 112 4.46 8.67 -28.27
N GLU A 113 4.77 7.38 -28.41
CA GLU A 113 3.81 6.28 -28.30
C GLU A 113 4.16 5.40 -27.08
N PRO A 114 3.16 4.76 -26.44
CA PRO A 114 3.42 3.76 -25.41
C PRO A 114 4.34 2.64 -25.92
N PRO A 115 5.09 1.97 -25.02
CA PRO A 115 5.83 0.78 -25.40
C PRO A 115 4.87 -0.28 -25.97
N SER A 116 5.24 -0.87 -27.11
CA SER A 116 4.47 -1.95 -27.73
C SER A 116 4.67 -3.29 -27.04
N LEU A 117 5.82 -3.47 -26.37
CA LEU A 117 6.19 -4.68 -25.64
C LEU A 117 6.43 -4.35 -24.18
N ARG A 118 5.86 -5.16 -23.27
CA ARG A 118 6.12 -5.06 -21.83
C ARG A 118 7.33 -5.90 -21.45
N LEU A 119 8.49 -5.25 -21.30
CA LEU A 119 9.71 -5.92 -20.91
C LEU A 119 9.54 -6.57 -19.53
N LYS A 120 10.05 -7.79 -19.38
CA LYS A 120 10.23 -8.42 -18.08
C LYS A 120 11.65 -8.12 -17.59
N CYS A 121 11.81 -7.88 -16.29
CA CYS A 121 13.14 -7.85 -15.69
C CYS A 121 13.88 -9.16 -15.98
N ASN A 122 15.07 -9.08 -16.59
CA ASN A 122 15.90 -10.25 -16.88
C ASN A 122 16.97 -10.50 -15.79
N GLN A 123 16.94 -9.71 -14.72
CA GLN A 123 17.90 -9.78 -13.64
C GLN A 123 17.36 -10.68 -12.53
N THR A 124 18.20 -11.60 -12.06
CA THR A 124 17.91 -12.37 -10.85
C THR A 124 18.08 -11.45 -9.65
N LYS A 125 17.07 -11.37 -8.77
CA LYS A 125 17.21 -10.74 -7.46
C LYS A 125 18.40 -11.38 -6.74
N THR A 126 19.50 -10.65 -6.60
CA THR A 126 20.60 -11.08 -5.76
C THR A 126 20.08 -11.11 -4.33
N THR A 127 20.08 -12.29 -3.72
CA THR A 127 19.76 -12.50 -2.30
C THR A 127 20.86 -11.98 -1.37
N THR A 128 21.82 -11.20 -1.88
CA THR A 128 22.69 -10.38 -1.05
C THR A 128 21.79 -9.53 -0.16
N PRO A 129 21.87 -9.67 1.18
CA PRO A 129 21.11 -8.83 2.09
C PRO A 129 21.47 -7.38 1.78
N VAL A 130 20.56 -6.65 1.14
CA VAL A 130 20.71 -5.21 1.01
C VAL A 130 20.62 -4.68 2.45
N PRO A 131 21.64 -3.98 2.99
CA PRO A 131 21.73 -3.68 4.42
C PRO A 131 20.66 -2.71 4.96
N ASN A 132 19.66 -2.32 4.16
CA ASN A 132 18.75 -1.23 4.48
C ASN A 132 17.30 -1.73 4.56
N ALA A 133 17.04 -2.78 5.35
CA ALA A 133 15.70 -2.89 5.92
C ALA A 133 15.40 -1.54 6.60
N PRO A 134 14.22 -0.92 6.38
CA PRO A 134 13.85 0.31 7.06
C PRO A 134 14.18 0.20 8.55
N ALA A 135 14.85 1.23 9.09
CA ALA A 135 15.22 1.24 10.50
C ALA A 135 13.98 0.94 11.35
N PRO A 136 14.11 0.11 12.41
CA PRO A 136 12.99 -0.17 13.31
C PRO A 136 12.36 1.13 13.81
N VAL A 137 11.04 1.14 13.95
CA VAL A 137 10.30 2.28 14.52
C VAL A 137 10.89 2.64 15.90
N PRO A 138 11.25 3.91 16.16
CA PRO A 138 11.83 4.33 17.45
C PRO A 138 10.88 4.11 18.65
N ASN A 139 11.46 3.68 19.78
CA ASN A 139 10.76 3.31 21.01
C ASN A 139 10.27 4.50 21.86
N LYS A 140 8.98 4.53 22.23
CA LYS A 140 8.43 5.15 23.46
C LYS A 140 6.92 4.86 23.67
N PRO A 141 6.36 4.84 24.90
CA PRO A 141 6.80 4.20 26.16
C PRO A 141 5.80 3.14 26.71
N SER A 142 6.32 2.18 27.49
CA SER A 142 6.03 1.97 28.94
C SER A 142 6.09 0.49 29.36
N ARG A 143 5.87 -0.46 28.44
CA ARG A 143 6.11 -1.88 28.71
C ARG A 143 7.52 -2.26 28.26
N SER A 144 8.31 -2.85 29.16
CA SER A 144 9.68 -3.25 28.81
C SER A 144 9.63 -4.32 27.72
N ASP A 145 10.48 -4.21 26.69
CA ASP A 145 10.66 -5.25 25.67
C ASP A 145 10.91 -6.62 26.31
N LYS A 146 11.51 -6.65 27.51
CA LYS A 146 11.74 -7.86 28.30
C LYS A 146 10.44 -8.57 28.67
N GLU A 147 9.47 -7.85 29.23
CA GLU A 147 8.19 -8.47 29.62
C GLU A 147 7.42 -8.95 28.39
N CYS A 148 7.39 -8.17 27.30
CA CYS A 148 6.72 -8.60 26.08
C CYS A 148 7.45 -9.74 25.35
N ASN A 149 8.78 -9.82 25.40
CA ASN A 149 9.53 -10.94 24.83
C ASN A 149 9.39 -12.21 25.68
N ASP A 150 9.46 -12.07 27.01
CA ASP A 150 9.22 -13.19 27.94
C ASP A 150 7.75 -13.66 27.85
N GLN A 151 6.82 -12.74 27.58
CA GLN A 151 5.39 -12.99 27.42
C GLN A 151 4.97 -13.19 25.95
N SER A 152 5.89 -13.17 24.97
CA SER A 152 5.51 -13.30 23.56
C SER A 152 4.88 -14.67 23.43
N SER A 153 3.55 -14.69 23.37
CA SER A 153 2.82 -15.91 23.64
C SER A 153 2.95 -16.82 22.42
N LYS A 154 2.57 -18.09 22.58
CA LYS A 154 2.33 -18.95 21.41
C LYS A 154 1.39 -18.27 20.40
N ASP A 155 0.53 -17.36 20.83
CA ASP A 155 -0.37 -16.59 19.98
C ASP A 155 0.37 -15.53 19.17
N SER A 156 1.28 -14.74 19.76
CA SER A 156 2.10 -13.77 19.03
C SER A 156 2.91 -14.44 17.91
N GLN A 157 3.52 -15.60 18.21
CA GLN A 157 4.26 -16.36 17.19
C GLN A 157 3.32 -16.90 16.09
N LYS A 158 2.16 -17.43 16.46
CA LYS A 158 1.15 -17.91 15.50
C LYS A 158 0.67 -16.79 14.56
N ILE A 159 0.41 -15.62 15.10
CA ILE A 159 0.05 -14.41 14.35
C ILE A 159 1.19 -14.01 13.40
N LEU A 160 2.41 -13.92 13.93
CA LEU A 160 3.59 -13.55 13.14
C LEU A 160 3.82 -14.54 11.98
N ASP A 161 3.63 -15.84 12.21
CA ASP A 161 3.75 -16.88 11.20
C ASP A 161 2.65 -16.77 10.14
N ALA A 162 1.40 -16.50 10.53
CA ALA A 162 0.29 -16.29 9.61
C ALA A 162 0.55 -15.11 8.67
N MET A 163 0.99 -13.97 9.22
CA MET A 163 1.25 -12.78 8.43
C MET A 163 2.49 -12.95 7.54
N ASN A 164 3.54 -13.61 8.02
CA ASN A 164 4.71 -13.92 7.21
C ASN A 164 4.41 -14.91 6.09
N LYS A 165 3.52 -15.88 6.33
CA LYS A 165 3.01 -16.78 5.28
C LYS A 165 2.25 -16.00 4.22
N PHE A 166 1.31 -15.14 4.61
CA PHE A 166 0.58 -14.25 3.69
C PHE A 166 1.55 -13.42 2.82
N ARG A 167 2.54 -12.78 3.46
CA ARG A 167 3.55 -11.96 2.79
C ARG A 167 4.41 -12.78 1.81
N LYS A 168 4.80 -13.99 2.20
CA LYS A 168 5.50 -14.92 1.30
C LYS A 168 4.65 -15.25 0.07
N GLU A 169 3.37 -15.56 0.24
CA GLU A 169 2.47 -15.90 -0.86
C GLU A 169 2.25 -14.72 -1.82
N LEU A 170 2.17 -13.50 -1.29
CA LEU A 170 2.16 -12.26 -2.07
C LEU A 170 3.44 -12.10 -2.91
N GLY A 171 4.61 -12.33 -2.30
CA GLY A 171 5.91 -12.29 -2.98
C GLY A 171 6.12 -13.42 -3.99
N GLU A 172 5.36 -14.50 -3.88
CA GLU A 172 5.33 -15.62 -4.84
C GLU A 172 4.28 -15.42 -5.95
N GLY A 173 3.48 -14.35 -5.91
CA GLY A 173 2.46 -14.07 -6.92
C GLY A 173 1.28 -15.03 -6.89
N LYS A 174 0.94 -15.57 -5.70
CA LYS A 174 -0.15 -16.53 -5.52
C LYS A 174 -1.54 -15.90 -5.45
N PHE A 175 -1.61 -14.58 -5.33
CA PHE A 175 -2.89 -13.88 -5.17
C PHE A 175 -3.57 -13.68 -6.51
N LEU A 176 -4.90 -13.77 -6.49
CA LEU A 176 -5.75 -13.63 -7.66
C LEU A 176 -6.60 -12.38 -7.54
N THR A 177 -6.83 -11.74 -8.68
CA THR A 177 -7.82 -10.69 -8.85
C THR A 177 -9.08 -11.31 -9.45
N LYS A 178 -10.10 -10.49 -9.73
CA LYS A 178 -11.33 -10.96 -10.37
C LYS A 178 -11.08 -11.70 -11.68
N ASP A 179 -10.18 -11.15 -12.51
CA ASP A 179 -9.99 -11.58 -13.89
C ASP A 179 -8.53 -12.02 -14.20
N SER A 180 -7.60 -11.94 -13.24
CA SER A 180 -6.18 -12.18 -13.49
C SER A 180 -5.40 -12.54 -12.20
N LYS A 181 -4.06 -12.52 -12.27
CA LYS A 181 -3.18 -12.60 -11.11
C LYS A 181 -2.93 -11.21 -10.54
N PHE A 182 -2.90 -11.12 -9.21
CA PHE A 182 -2.48 -9.90 -8.54
C PHE A 182 -0.97 -9.69 -8.78
N PRO A 183 -0.50 -8.44 -8.97
CA PRO A 183 0.91 -8.18 -9.14
C PRO A 183 1.76 -8.76 -8.02
N ILE A 184 2.90 -9.36 -8.36
CA ILE A 184 3.83 -9.94 -7.38
C ILE A 184 4.37 -8.82 -6.49
N GLY A 185 4.24 -8.97 -5.17
CA GLY A 185 4.85 -8.05 -4.22
C GLY A 185 6.38 -8.09 -4.34
N LYS A 186 7.01 -6.93 -4.47
CA LYS A 186 8.47 -6.83 -4.42
C LYS A 186 8.90 -6.19 -3.09
N GLU A 187 10.12 -6.47 -2.65
CA GLU A 187 10.64 -6.09 -1.33
C GLU A 187 9.77 -6.52 -0.14
N ILE A 188 9.14 -7.70 -0.26
CA ILE A 188 8.32 -8.26 0.81
C ILE A 188 9.21 -8.96 1.82
N TYR A 189 9.60 -8.22 2.86
CA TYR A 189 10.45 -8.73 3.94
C TYR A 189 9.66 -9.51 4.99
N LYS A 190 10.33 -10.45 5.67
CA LYS A 190 9.80 -11.11 6.87
C LYS A 190 9.59 -10.05 7.95
N MET A 191 8.39 -9.99 8.51
CA MET A 191 8.07 -9.11 9.62
C MET A 191 8.61 -9.67 10.94
N ARG A 192 8.85 -8.75 11.86
CA ARG A 192 9.21 -9.02 13.26
C ARG A 192 8.06 -8.63 14.17
N TRP A 193 7.96 -9.30 15.30
CA TRP A 193 7.07 -8.85 16.36
C TRP A 193 7.64 -7.58 17.00
N ASN A 194 6.80 -6.58 17.23
CA ASN A 194 7.17 -5.33 17.88
C ASN A 194 6.21 -5.04 19.04
N CYS A 195 6.77 -4.99 20.24
CA CYS A 195 6.05 -4.85 21.50
C CYS A 195 5.42 -3.47 21.68
N THR A 196 6.05 -2.42 21.15
CA THR A 196 5.47 -1.08 21.13
C THR A 196 4.22 -1.06 20.26
N LEU A 197 4.28 -1.67 19.07
CA LEU A 197 3.11 -1.81 18.19
C LEU A 197 2.01 -2.65 18.84
N GLN A 198 2.37 -3.71 19.56
CA GLN A 198 1.39 -4.51 20.30
C GLN A 198 0.69 -3.67 21.37
N ALA A 199 1.44 -2.88 22.17
CA ALA A 199 0.86 -2.04 23.21
C ALA A 199 -0.10 -0.98 22.62
N LEU A 200 0.24 -0.42 21.45
CA LEU A 200 -0.65 0.49 20.71
C LEU A 200 -1.90 -0.23 20.20
N ALA A 201 -1.76 -1.43 19.64
CA ALA A 201 -2.90 -2.24 19.22
C ALA A 201 -3.81 -2.58 20.41
N GLU A 202 -3.23 -2.95 21.57
CA GLU A 202 -3.97 -3.21 22.80
C GLU A 202 -4.73 -1.98 23.30
N GLN A 203 -4.14 -0.79 23.17
CA GLN A 203 -4.83 0.46 23.48
C GLN A 203 -6.00 0.67 22.52
N LYS A 204 -5.78 0.49 21.22
CA LYS A 204 -6.78 0.69 20.19
C LYS A 204 -8.01 -0.20 20.39
N VAL A 205 -7.80 -1.50 20.62
CA VAL A 205 -8.92 -2.44 20.81
C VAL A 205 -9.67 -2.20 22.12
N ARG A 206 -9.03 -1.61 23.15
CA ARG A 206 -9.70 -1.21 24.40
C ARG A 206 -10.66 -0.04 24.22
N GLU A 207 -10.40 0.84 23.25
CA GLU A 207 -11.26 1.98 22.96
C GLU A 207 -12.59 1.55 22.30
N CYS A 208 -12.65 0.32 21.75
CA CYS A 208 -13.77 -0.18 20.93
C CYS A 208 -14.23 0.84 19.87
N ASN A 209 -13.28 1.64 19.39
CA ASN A 209 -13.49 2.69 18.41
C ASN A 209 -12.64 2.37 17.17
N PHE A 210 -13.29 1.78 16.18
CA PHE A 210 -12.65 1.30 14.95
C PHE A 210 -12.52 2.40 13.89
N ASN A 211 -12.84 3.64 14.23
CA ASN A 211 -12.46 4.77 13.40
C ASN A 211 -10.94 4.89 13.43
N LEU A 212 -10.33 5.01 12.25
CA LEU A 212 -8.89 5.22 12.11
C LEU A 212 -8.48 6.45 12.93
N THR A 213 -7.58 6.24 13.89
CA THR A 213 -7.01 7.33 14.70
C THR A 213 -6.25 8.28 13.78
N GLY A 214 -6.57 9.58 13.88
CA GLY A 214 -5.89 10.61 13.09
C GLY A 214 -4.40 10.74 13.43
N GLU A 215 -3.64 11.23 12.46
CA GLU A 215 -2.24 11.71 12.53
C GLU A 215 -1.41 11.27 13.75
N ASP A 216 -0.78 10.08 13.71
CA ASP A 216 0.41 9.85 14.53
C ASP A 216 1.67 9.92 13.67
N SER A 217 2.51 10.92 13.98
CA SER A 217 3.78 11.27 13.34
C SER A 217 4.87 10.18 13.37
N GLN A 218 4.61 9.04 14.01
CA GLN A 218 5.63 8.06 14.39
C GLN A 218 5.97 7.00 13.34
N LYS A 219 5.50 7.14 12.10
CA LYS A 219 5.65 6.14 11.04
C LYS A 219 5.00 4.79 11.37
N ILE A 220 3.84 4.81 12.02
CA ILE A 220 3.11 3.61 12.45
C ILE A 220 1.85 3.43 11.62
N GLY A 221 1.64 2.20 11.17
CA GLY A 221 0.46 1.83 10.40
C GLY A 221 -0.55 1.05 11.22
N GLU A 222 -1.83 1.22 10.89
CA GLU A 222 -2.94 0.48 11.49
C GLU A 222 -3.70 -0.30 10.41
N ALA A 223 -4.14 -1.50 10.76
CA ALA A 223 -5.07 -2.31 9.99
C ALA A 223 -6.03 -2.97 10.98
N THR A 224 -7.32 -2.90 10.71
CA THR A 224 -8.37 -3.26 11.65
C THR A 224 -9.36 -4.19 10.97
N HIS A 225 -9.74 -5.25 11.65
CA HIS A 225 -10.75 -6.18 11.19
C HIS A 225 -11.77 -6.37 12.30
N VAL A 226 -13.05 -6.29 11.95
CA VAL A 226 -14.15 -6.42 12.89
C VAL A 226 -15.05 -7.57 12.44
N GLU A 227 -15.30 -8.50 13.35
CA GLU A 227 -16.26 -9.58 13.12
C GLU A 227 -17.29 -9.66 14.23
N TYR A 228 -18.52 -9.99 13.83
CA TYR A 228 -19.63 -10.26 14.74
C TYR A 228 -19.53 -11.63 15.41
N LYS A 229 -18.83 -12.59 14.79
CA LYS A 229 -18.69 -13.94 15.32
C LYS A 229 -17.32 -14.12 15.94
N ILE A 230 -17.32 -14.59 17.19
CA ILE A 230 -16.09 -14.87 17.92
C ILE A 230 -15.33 -16.00 17.20
N SER A 231 -14.21 -15.64 16.56
CA SER A 231 -13.27 -16.57 15.97
C SER A 231 -12.18 -16.94 16.96
N ASN A 232 -11.68 -18.18 16.83
CA ASN A 232 -10.48 -18.64 17.54
C ASN A 232 -9.19 -18.22 16.81
N GLU A 233 -9.28 -17.71 15.59
CA GLU A 233 -8.14 -17.29 14.75
C GLU A 233 -8.39 -15.95 14.06
N PRO A 234 -8.70 -14.87 14.82
CA PRO A 234 -9.17 -13.60 14.26
C PRO A 234 -8.22 -12.99 13.22
N VAL A 235 -6.90 -13.15 13.39
CA VAL A 235 -5.92 -12.67 12.39
C VAL A 235 -5.97 -13.48 11.09
N HIS A 236 -6.21 -14.79 11.15
CA HIS A 236 -6.36 -15.59 9.94
C HIS A 236 -7.60 -15.16 9.15
N ASP A 237 -8.69 -14.86 9.85
CA ASP A 237 -9.92 -14.40 9.22
C ASP A 237 -9.77 -12.99 8.64
N ALA A 238 -9.10 -12.08 9.34
CA ALA A 238 -8.72 -10.76 8.84
C ALA A 238 -7.92 -10.86 7.53
N LEU A 239 -6.83 -11.64 7.53
CA LEU A 239 -6.01 -11.85 6.33
C LEU A 239 -6.81 -12.43 5.17
N LYS A 240 -7.72 -13.36 5.46
CA LYS A 240 -8.60 -13.99 4.46
C LYS A 240 -9.58 -12.98 3.86
N GLU A 241 -10.24 -12.17 4.68
CA GLU A 241 -11.17 -11.14 4.19
C GLU A 241 -10.46 -10.03 3.42
N TRP A 242 -9.31 -9.55 3.91
CA TRP A 242 -8.51 -8.57 3.18
C TRP A 242 -8.04 -9.09 1.82
N THR A 243 -7.63 -10.37 1.75
CA THR A 243 -7.28 -11.02 0.47
C THR A 243 -8.49 -11.19 -0.45
N LYS A 244 -9.65 -11.53 0.11
CA LYS A 244 -10.90 -11.68 -0.65
C LYS A 244 -11.32 -10.36 -1.29
N ARG A 245 -11.20 -9.24 -0.57
CA ARG A 245 -11.48 -7.90 -1.09
C ARG A 245 -10.62 -7.57 -2.31
N VAL A 246 -9.35 -8.01 -2.36
CA VAL A 246 -8.53 -7.89 -3.57
C VAL A 246 -9.16 -8.63 -4.74
N ARG A 247 -9.65 -9.86 -4.53
CA ARG A 247 -10.30 -10.62 -5.61
C ARG A 247 -11.58 -9.94 -6.11
N GLU A 248 -12.34 -9.31 -5.23
CA GLU A 248 -13.63 -8.72 -5.56
C GLU A 248 -13.53 -7.32 -6.16
N PHE A 249 -12.66 -6.48 -5.58
CA PHE A 249 -12.57 -5.05 -5.92
C PHE A 249 -11.37 -4.70 -6.78
N TYR A 250 -10.30 -5.51 -6.80
CA TYR A 250 -9.17 -5.25 -7.68
C TYR A 250 -9.48 -5.72 -9.09
N GLU A 251 -9.87 -4.80 -9.95
CA GLU A 251 -10.04 -5.04 -11.37
C GLU A 251 -8.70 -4.78 -12.07
N GLY A 252 -8.07 -5.83 -12.62
CA GLY A 252 -6.72 -5.73 -13.20
C GLY A 252 -6.57 -4.72 -14.36
N ASN A 253 -7.69 -4.20 -14.88
CA ASN A 253 -7.75 -3.22 -15.95
C ASN A 253 -8.35 -1.87 -15.54
N VAL A 254 -8.80 -1.69 -14.30
CA VAL A 254 -9.59 -0.51 -13.92
C VAL A 254 -8.87 0.29 -12.85
N ASN A 255 -8.73 1.59 -13.13
CA ASN A 255 -8.41 2.61 -12.16
C ASN A 255 -9.49 2.54 -11.08
N LEU A 256 -9.30 1.77 -10.00
CA LEU A 256 -10.02 2.08 -8.78
C LEU A 256 -9.76 3.56 -8.53
N SER A 257 -10.82 4.37 -8.43
CA SER A 257 -10.63 5.70 -7.89
C SER A 257 -9.95 5.48 -6.55
N THR A 258 -8.95 6.29 -6.26
CA THR A 258 -8.30 6.33 -4.97
C THR A 258 -9.26 6.05 -3.80
N LYS A 259 -10.41 6.73 -3.78
CA LYS A 259 -11.42 6.60 -2.74
C LYS A 259 -11.96 5.17 -2.64
N GLN A 260 -12.28 4.55 -3.78
CA GLN A 260 -12.76 3.15 -3.82
C GLN A 260 -11.68 2.16 -3.38
N PHE A 261 -10.42 2.42 -3.75
CA PHE A 261 -9.31 1.60 -3.24
C PHE A 261 -9.22 1.72 -1.71
N PHE A 262 -9.19 2.95 -1.18
CA PHE A 262 -9.08 3.17 0.27
C PHE A 262 -10.27 2.60 1.04
N SER A 263 -11.49 2.64 0.50
CA SER A 263 -12.63 2.06 1.20
C SER A 263 -12.64 0.53 1.23
N ALA A 264 -11.82 -0.13 0.41
CA ALA A 264 -11.92 -1.56 0.18
C ALA A 264 -10.63 -2.34 0.48
N LEU A 265 -9.45 -1.74 0.33
CA LEU A 265 -8.17 -2.45 0.30
C LEU A 265 -7.11 -1.87 1.25
N ASP A 266 -7.50 -0.90 2.10
CA ASP A 266 -6.63 -0.17 3.04
C ASP A 266 -6.14 -0.99 4.25
N ASP A 267 -6.68 -2.16 4.51
CA ASP A 267 -6.02 -3.08 5.45
C ASP A 267 -5.04 -3.99 4.70
N PHE A 268 -5.48 -4.49 3.53
CA PHE A 268 -4.72 -5.42 2.71
C PHE A 268 -3.33 -4.85 2.40
N ALA A 269 -3.24 -3.63 1.86
CA ALA A 269 -1.92 -3.12 1.48
C ALA A 269 -1.05 -2.60 2.64
N GLN A 270 -1.56 -2.49 3.87
CA GLN A 270 -0.75 -2.17 5.03
C GLN A 270 0.10 -3.39 5.35
N VAL A 271 -0.54 -4.55 5.32
CA VAL A 271 0.12 -5.85 5.50
C VAL A 271 0.92 -6.25 4.27
N ALA A 272 0.50 -5.85 3.07
CA ALA A 272 1.19 -6.16 1.82
C ALA A 272 2.40 -5.26 1.52
N SER A 273 2.51 -4.10 2.16
CA SER A 273 3.57 -3.12 1.87
C SER A 273 4.96 -3.68 2.17
N GLY A 274 5.90 -3.50 1.23
CA GLY A 274 7.31 -3.84 1.44
C GLY A 274 7.96 -3.05 2.58
N LEU A 275 7.45 -1.85 2.87
CA LEU A 275 7.95 -0.99 3.96
C LEU A 275 7.53 -1.46 5.35
N THR A 276 6.46 -2.27 5.44
CA THR A 276 6.01 -2.83 6.72
C THR A 276 6.91 -4.00 7.11
N THR A 277 7.75 -3.78 8.12
CA THR A 277 8.74 -4.77 8.61
C THR A 277 8.53 -5.19 10.06
N ASP A 278 7.65 -4.51 10.79
CA ASP A 278 7.35 -4.75 12.18
C ASP A 278 5.83 -4.83 12.37
N VAL A 279 5.37 -5.69 13.27
CA VAL A 279 3.95 -5.84 13.58
C VAL A 279 3.73 -6.13 15.06
N GLY A 280 2.66 -5.57 15.61
CA GLY A 280 2.08 -6.00 16.87
C GLY A 280 0.57 -5.99 16.74
N CYS A 281 -0.08 -7.00 17.32
CA CYS A 281 -1.52 -7.20 17.20
C CYS A 281 -2.15 -7.38 18.58
N ALA A 282 -3.42 -6.99 18.66
CA ALA A 282 -4.28 -7.25 19.80
C ALA A 282 -5.70 -7.51 19.29
N THR A 283 -6.51 -8.19 20.09
CA THR A 283 -7.93 -8.46 19.82
C THR A 283 -8.73 -8.14 21.07
N ASN A 284 -9.96 -7.65 20.94
CA ASN A 284 -10.86 -7.44 22.08
C ASN A 284 -12.24 -8.00 21.77
N ASN A 285 -12.60 -9.09 22.45
CA ASN A 285 -13.90 -9.74 22.29
C ASN A 285 -15.00 -9.20 23.22
N LYS A 286 -14.76 -8.05 23.87
CA LYS A 286 -15.70 -7.39 24.77
C LYS A 286 -16.29 -6.11 24.20
N CYS A 287 -15.98 -5.79 22.94
CA CYS A 287 -16.59 -4.63 22.31
C CYS A 287 -18.05 -4.96 22.00
N GLU A 288 -18.95 -4.04 22.32
CA GLU A 288 -20.38 -4.16 22.09
C GLU A 288 -20.83 -2.93 21.30
N ILE A 289 -21.58 -3.12 20.21
CA ILE A 289 -22.24 -2.04 19.48
C ILE A 289 -23.70 -1.99 19.92
N ASP A 290 -24.12 -0.83 20.42
CA ASP A 290 -25.52 -0.50 20.68
C ASP A 290 -26.07 0.26 19.47
N TYR A 291 -27.04 -0.34 18.78
CA TYR A 291 -27.66 0.25 17.59
C TYR A 291 -28.71 1.34 17.93
N GLY A 292 -28.98 1.58 19.21
CA GLY A 292 -29.93 2.59 19.69
C GLY A 292 -31.40 2.17 19.59
N ASP A 293 -31.69 0.95 19.16
CA ASP A 293 -33.01 0.31 19.16
C ASP A 293 -33.19 -0.71 20.30
N GLY A 294 -32.18 -0.83 21.17
CA GLY A 294 -32.17 -1.77 22.31
C GLY A 294 -31.51 -3.11 22.00
N GLU A 295 -31.04 -3.34 20.77
CA GLU A 295 -30.19 -4.48 20.43
C GLU A 295 -28.71 -4.15 20.71
N ILE A 296 -28.08 -4.98 21.56
CA ILE A 296 -26.65 -4.92 21.86
C ILE A 296 -26.00 -6.16 21.25
N GLU A 297 -25.06 -5.95 20.32
CA GLU A 297 -24.31 -7.04 19.68
C GLU A 297 -22.82 -6.97 20.04
N GLY A 298 -22.26 -8.09 20.47
CA GLY A 298 -20.82 -8.23 20.69
C GLY A 298 -20.05 -8.31 19.37
N ILE A 299 -18.91 -7.64 19.30
CA ILE A 299 -17.98 -7.60 18.16
C ILE A 299 -16.54 -7.84 18.63
N GLN A 300 -15.72 -8.44 17.75
CA GLN A 300 -14.29 -8.70 17.93
C GLN A 300 -13.41 -7.76 17.12
#